data_AF-A0A4Y2C254-F1
#
_entry.id   AF-A0A4Y2C254-F1
#
_cell.length_a   1.000
_cell.length_b   1.000
_cell.length_c   1.000
_cell.angle_alpha   90.00
_cell.angle_beta   90.00
_cell.angle_gamma   90.00
#
_symmetry.space_group_name_H-M   'P 1'
#
loop_
_entity.id
_entity.type
_entity.pdbx_description
1 polymer ?
#
loop_
_entity_poly.entity_id
_entity_poly.type
_entity_poly.pdbx_seq_one_letter_code
_entity_poly.pdbx_strand_id
1 'polypeptide(L)'
;MCDFAFLCFLCLWNNVFKEVNHVQKYLQILGISFEKSVIKMRSLKVFLKDKRNDLVEEALQFAKDTCEEMGIPAVKRTVRRKKIMPREKAADEPLTLD
;
A
#
# COMPACT_ATOMS: atom_id res chain seq x y z
N MET A 1 2.89 -0.72 -11.85
CA MET A 1 2.35 -2.02 -11.41
C MET A 1 1.59 -1.75 -10.13
N CYS A 2 0.28 -1.98 -10.11
CA CYS A 2 -0.53 -1.80 -8.90
C CYS A 2 -0.32 -3.04 -8.02
N ASP A 3 0.37 -2.89 -6.90
CA ASP A 3 0.59 -3.95 -5.92
C ASP A 3 0.11 -3.51 -4.53
N PHE A 4 0.07 -4.45 -3.59
CA PHE A 4 -0.41 -4.20 -2.24
C PHE A 4 0.32 -3.05 -1.54
N ALA A 5 1.65 -3.00 -1.66
CA ALA A 5 2.45 -1.95 -1.04
C ALA A 5 2.10 -0.57 -1.62
N PHE A 6 1.95 -0.47 -2.94
CA PHE A 6 1.51 0.75 -3.61
C PHE A 6 0.15 1.23 -3.07
N LEU A 7 -0.83 0.33 -2.92
CA LEU A 7 -2.16 0.68 -2.40
C LEU A 7 -2.11 1.13 -0.93
N CYS A 8 -1.30 0.48 -0.09
CA CYS A 8 -1.07 0.92 1.30
C CYS A 8 -0.53 2.35 1.35
N PHE A 9 0.53 2.64 0.60
CA PHE A 9 1.13 3.97 0.60
C PHE A 9 0.20 5.01 -0.01
N LEU A 10 -0.54 4.66 -1.06
CA LEU A 10 -1.53 5.54 -1.68
C LEU A 10 -2.60 5.98 -0.66
N CYS A 11 -3.18 5.03 0.06
CA CYS A 11 -4.22 5.32 1.05
C CYS A 11 -3.67 6.13 2.24
N LEU A 12 -2.52 5.72 2.78
CA LEU A 12 -1.83 6.41 3.86
C LEU A 12 -1.56 7.88 3.50
N TRP A 13 -0.92 8.12 2.36
CA TRP A 13 -0.57 9.47 1.93
C TRP A 13 -1.80 10.30 1.56
N ASN A 14 -2.84 9.70 0.96
CA ASN A 14 -4.09 10.42 0.69
C ASN A 14 -4.70 10.99 1.99
N ASN A 15 -4.75 10.19 3.05
CA ASN A 15 -5.30 10.64 4.33
C ASN A 15 -4.40 11.69 5.02
N VAL A 16 -3.08 11.50 5.01
CA VAL A 16 -2.14 12.50 5.53
C VAL A 16 -2.23 13.82 4.75
N PHE A 17 -2.28 13.77 3.42
CA PHE A 17 -2.35 14.97 2.59
C PHE A 17 -3.66 15.71 2.72
N LYS A 18 -4.79 15.03 2.96
CA LYS A 18 -6.06 15.70 3.27
C LYS A 18 -5.94 16.60 4.50
N GLU A 19 -5.37 16.09 5.59
CA GLU A 19 -5.22 16.87 6.83
C GLU A 19 -4.19 18.00 6.67
N VAL A 20 -3.05 17.73 6.03
CA VAL A 20 -2.03 18.76 5.73
C VAL A 20 -2.61 19.87 4.86
N ASN A 21 -3.37 19.53 3.81
CA ASN A 21 -4.01 20.50 2.93
C ASN A 21 -5.07 21.32 3.68
N HIS A 22 -5.83 20.70 4.59
CA HIS A 22 -6.80 21.40 5.42
C HIS A 22 -6.11 22.46 6.30
N VAL A 23 -5.00 22.11 6.94
CA VAL A 23 -4.18 23.03 7.75
C VAL A 23 -3.54 24.11 6.88
N GLN A 24 -3.00 23.76 5.72
CA GLN A 24 -2.43 24.71 4.77
C GLN A 24 -3.44 25.77 4.35
N LYS A 25 -4.65 25.35 3.94
CA LYS A 25 -5.73 26.27 3.57
C LYS A 25 -6.12 27.18 4.73
N TYR A 26 -6.17 26.66 5.95
CA TYR A 26 -6.48 27.45 7.14
C TYR A 26 -5.43 28.54 7.40
N LEU A 27 -4.14 28.22 7.22
CA LEU A 27 -3.04 29.17 7.40
C LEU A 27 -3.00 30.26 6.32
N GLN A 28 -3.63 30.02 5.17
CA GLN A 28 -3.72 30.98 4.06
C GLN A 28 -4.92 31.93 4.18
N ILE A 29 -5.75 31.82 5.24
CA ILE A 29 -6.87 32.73 5.47
C ILE A 29 -6.32 34.14 5.79
N LEU A 30 -6.81 35.15 5.06
CA LEU A 30 -6.44 36.54 5.29
C LEU A 30 -6.87 37.00 6.70
N GLY A 31 -5.95 37.65 7.43
CA GLY A 31 -6.24 38.16 8.77
C GLY A 31 -6.23 37.11 9.88
N ILE A 32 -5.74 35.89 9.62
CA ILE A 32 -5.51 34.91 10.67
C ILE A 32 -4.49 35.43 11.70
N SER A 33 -4.81 35.31 12.99
CA SER A 33 -3.88 35.67 14.06
C SER A 33 -2.79 34.61 14.20
N PHE A 34 -1.59 35.04 14.61
CA PHE A 34 -0.47 34.13 14.85
C PHE A 34 -0.83 33.01 15.86
N GLU A 35 -1.57 33.36 16.91
CA GLU A 35 -2.02 32.38 17.91
C GLU A 35 -2.90 31.27 17.30
N LYS A 36 -3.87 31.64 16.45
CA LYS A 36 -4.72 30.66 15.75
C LYS A 36 -3.89 29.76 14.83
N SER A 37 -2.89 30.32 14.14
CA SER A 37 -1.96 29.55 13.32
C SER A 37 -1.17 28.53 14.14
N VAL A 38 -0.67 28.91 15.32
CA VAL A 38 0.03 28.01 16.25
C VAL A 38 -0.89 26.90 16.75
N ILE A 39 -2.13 27.21 17.13
CA ILE A 39 -3.11 26.22 17.56
C ILE A 39 -3.37 25.20 16.44
N LYS A 40 -3.58 25.66 15.21
CA LYS A 40 -3.83 24.77 14.06
C LYS A 40 -2.62 23.88 13.76
N MET A 41 -1.41 24.41 13.84
CA MET A 41 -0.19 23.63 13.65
C MET A 41 0.01 22.57 14.74
N ARG A 42 -0.31 22.89 16.00
CA ARG A 42 -0.29 21.92 17.10
C ARG A 42 -1.33 20.82 16.89
N SER A 43 -2.52 21.17 16.41
CA SER A 43 -3.57 20.21 16.05
C SER A 43 -3.09 19.22 14.98
N LEU A 44 -2.42 19.69 13.92
CA LEU A 44 -1.80 18.80 12.91
C LEU A 44 -0.76 17.86 13.53
N LYS A 45 0.11 18.38 14.42
CA LYS A 45 1.10 17.57 15.11
C LYS A 45 0.47 16.48 15.96
N VAL A 46 -0.62 16.79 16.67
CA VAL A 46 -1.38 15.83 17.48
C VAL A 46 -2.01 14.77 16.57
N PHE A 47 -2.67 15.18 15.49
CA PHE A 47 -3.22 14.24 14.51
C PHE A 47 -2.17 13.25 13.99
N LEU A 48 -1.02 13.74 13.51
CA LEU A 48 0.03 12.88 12.96
C LEU A 48 0.64 11.92 13.98
N LYS A 49 0.62 12.26 15.28
CA LYS A 49 1.12 11.40 16.34
C LYS A 49 0.09 10.38 16.79
N ASP A 50 -1.10 10.86 17.13
CA ASP A 50 -2.11 10.07 17.82
C ASP A 50 -2.85 9.16 16.84
N LYS A 51 -3.07 9.62 15.60
CA LYS A 51 -3.73 8.84 14.54
C LYS A 51 -2.79 8.00 13.70
N ARG A 52 -1.48 7.99 13.99
CA ARG A 52 -0.50 7.25 13.18
C ARG A 52 -0.87 5.78 12.99
N ASN A 53 -1.22 5.08 14.08
CA ASN A 53 -1.53 3.66 14.01
C ASN A 53 -2.87 3.42 13.30
N ASP A 54 -3.89 4.22 13.63
CA ASP A 54 -5.21 4.17 12.96
C ASP A 54 -5.06 4.34 11.44
N LEU A 55 -4.26 5.31 10.99
CA LEU A 55 -4.00 5.56 9.56
C LEU A 55 -3.29 4.38 8.88
N VAL A 56 -2.38 3.71 9.58
CA VAL A 56 -1.69 2.52 9.05
C VAL A 56 -2.65 1.34 8.95
N GLU A 57 -3.46 1.09 9.97
CA GLU A 57 -4.46 0.01 9.95
C GLU A 57 -5.52 0.25 8.86
N GLU A 58 -6.01 1.48 8.71
CA GLU A 58 -6.94 1.86 7.64
C GLU A 58 -6.31 1.63 6.26
N ALA A 59 -5.05 2.03 6.07
CA ALA A 59 -4.35 1.82 4.80
C ALA A 59 -4.12 0.33 4.48
N LEU A 60 -3.79 -0.47 5.50
CA LEU A 60 -3.64 -1.92 5.36
C LEU A 60 -4.97 -2.59 4.99
N GLN A 61 -6.06 -2.21 5.67
CA GLN A 61 -7.38 -2.76 5.39
C GLN A 61 -7.86 -2.37 3.99
N PHE A 62 -7.74 -1.10 3.63
CA PHE A 62 -8.05 -0.60 2.28
C PHE A 62 -7.31 -1.37 1.20
N ALA A 63 -6.01 -1.60 1.38
CA ALA A 63 -5.19 -2.31 0.41
C ALA A 63 -5.59 -3.80 0.32
N LYS A 64 -5.96 -4.45 1.43
CA LYS A 64 -6.45 -5.84 1.42
C LYS A 64 -7.75 -5.94 0.62
N ASP A 65 -8.73 -5.10 0.95
CA ASP A 65 -10.05 -5.10 0.32
C ASP A 65 -9.94 -4.83 -1.18
N THR A 66 -9.15 -3.82 -1.55
CA THR A 66 -8.92 -3.47 -2.97
C THR A 66 -8.16 -4.57 -3.71
N CYS A 67 -7.17 -5.21 -3.08
CA CYS A 67 -6.45 -6.32 -3.70
C CYS A 67 -7.36 -7.53 -3.93
N GLU A 68 -8.25 -7.84 -2.99
CA GLU A 68 -9.24 -8.92 -3.12
C GLU A 68 -10.22 -8.62 -4.27
N GLU A 69 -10.77 -7.40 -4.31
CA GLU A 69 -11.69 -6.96 -5.36
C GLU A 69 -11.04 -6.99 -6.76
N MET A 70 -9.79 -6.54 -6.86
CA MET A 70 -9.08 -6.40 -8.14
C MET A 70 -8.30 -7.67 -8.53
N GLY A 71 -8.36 -8.74 -7.75
CA GLY A 71 -7.60 -9.98 -7.97
C GLY A 71 -6.07 -9.80 -7.91
N ILE A 72 -5.59 -8.76 -7.23
CA ILE A 72 -4.17 -8.45 -7.09
C ILE A 72 -3.60 -9.33 -5.96
N PRO A 73 -2.53 -10.10 -6.19
CA PRO A 73 -1.93 -10.92 -5.15
C PRO A 73 -1.30 -10.03 -4.07
N ALA A 74 -1.83 -10.08 -2.84
CA ALA A 74 -1.34 -9.30 -1.70
C ALA A 74 0.11 -9.63 -1.30
N VAL A 75 0.58 -10.84 -1.64
CA VAL A 75 1.96 -11.30 -1.44
C VAL A 75 2.55 -11.63 -2.79
N LYS A 76 3.79 -11.18 -3.06
CA LYS A 76 4.55 -11.63 -4.23
C LYS A 76 4.68 -13.15 -4.16
N ARG A 77 3.86 -13.87 -4.95
CA ARG A 77 4.03 -15.31 -5.14
C ARG A 77 5.41 -15.52 -5.75
N THR A 78 6.36 -15.98 -4.93
CA THR A 78 7.65 -16.41 -5.45
C THR A 78 7.37 -17.65 -6.27
N VAL A 79 7.32 -17.51 -7.60
CA VAL A 79 7.18 -18.65 -8.49
C VAL A 79 8.45 -19.47 -8.35
N ARG A 80 8.42 -20.51 -7.51
CA ARG A 80 9.48 -21.50 -7.42
C ARG A 80 9.50 -22.22 -8.76
N ARG A 81 10.37 -21.78 -9.67
CA ARG A 81 10.63 -22.50 -10.93
C ARG A 81 11.03 -23.93 -10.56
N LYS A 82 10.17 -24.91 -10.83
CA LYS A 82 10.57 -26.32 -10.81
C LYS A 82 11.66 -26.47 -11.88
N LYS A 83 12.85 -26.95 -11.50
CA LYS A 83 13.85 -27.41 -12.46
C LYS A 83 13.25 -28.62 -13.16
N ILE A 84 12.89 -28.48 -14.43
CA ILE A 84 12.57 -29.62 -15.31
C ILE A 84 13.90 -30.31 -15.58
N MET A 85 13.99 -31.60 -15.26
CA MET A 85 15.20 -32.39 -15.49
C MET A 85 15.20 -32.90 -16.94
N PRO A 86 16.35 -32.94 -17.66
CA PRO A 86 16.39 -33.33 -19.07
C PRO A 86 15.75 -34.69 -19.40
N ARG A 87 15.72 -35.60 -18.42
CA ARG A 87 15.16 -36.96 -18.57
C ARG A 87 13.62 -36.98 -18.72
N GLU A 88 12.90 -35.94 -18.31
CA GLU A 88 11.43 -35.86 -18.48
C GLU A 88 11.00 -35.66 -19.95
N LYS A 89 11.93 -35.42 -20.88
CA LYS A 89 11.66 -35.31 -22.32
C LYS A 89 12.03 -36.54 -23.15
N ALA A 90 12.57 -37.60 -22.54
CA ALA A 90 12.82 -38.83 -23.27
C ALA A 90 11.48 -39.54 -23.50
N ALA A 91 11.06 -39.66 -24.76
CA ALA A 91 10.03 -40.63 -25.12
C ALA A 91 10.61 -42.02 -24.82
N ASP A 92 9.86 -42.86 -24.11
CA ASP A 92 10.28 -44.23 -23.86
C ASP A 92 10.44 -44.94 -25.22
N GLU A 93 11.67 -45.38 -25.52
CA GLU A 93 11.96 -46.20 -26.68
C GLU A 93 11.21 -47.54 -26.53
N PRO A 94 10.45 -47.98 -27.56
CA PRO A 94 9.79 -49.28 -27.50
C PRO A 94 10.83 -50.40 -27.50
N LEU A 95 10.78 -51.26 -26.48
CA LEU A 95 11.53 -52.51 -26.41
C LEU A 95 11.15 -53.40 -27.59
N THR A 96 11.98 -53.47 -28.62
CA THR A 96 11.94 -54.55 -29.60
C THR A 96 12.50 -55.81 -28.93
N LEU A 97 11.62 -56.80 -28.73
CA LEU A 97 11.99 -58.18 -28.38
C LEU A 97 12.38 -58.90 -29.68
N ASP A 98 13.64 -59.34 -29.77
CA ASP A 98 14.09 -60.37 -30.72
C ASP A 98 13.66 -61.77 -30.24
#